data_AF-A0A3N5E007-F1
#
_entry.id   AF-A0A3N5E007-F1
#
_cell.length_a   1.000
_cell.length_b   1.000
_cell.length_c   1.000
_cell.angle_alpha   90.00
_cell.angle_beta   90.00
_cell.angle_gamma   90.00
#
_symmetry.space_group_name_H-M   'P 1'
#
loop_
_entity.id
_entity.type
_entity.pdbx_description
1 polymer ?
#
loop_
_entity_poly.entity_id
_entity_poly.type
_entity_poly.pdbx_seq_one_letter_code
_entity_poly.pdbx_strand_id
1 'polypeptide(L)'
;MKILYTSMLFVLVFISVSAQNAGQTKISEMKWGLDYNLHIKLSNDTNYVMDVRGLYHTGKNPFIDTTEQSTTYYPVTLDNEFIQFLKDQRIGEREMIQSDTTKTDQPKTLWASLHKSIGGGYVHFINCLIYTLESNQLYLTDPIMKRPISDWKPKPMTESFKRTHKWEFYIPYDQRTAKKEYSKRKSEEDLKDLQGIPASFIELFLSTHQKQYEQFRADQKKQNVSQIDIVRLLLGAKYLGMEQIQYIQSKVLTAVLRYNINTLPSVIIFDDYNAAVSMTLDNTGYKIGYIVFRDQNSISPEESNVRFKKIEAMVKAVNDANNRVFKKRLQNYYQKK
;
A
#
# COMPACT_ATOMS: atom_id res chain seq x y z
N MET A 1 -9.73 -45.86 42.70
CA MET A 1 -10.55 -44.78 42.08
C MET A 1 -9.66 -43.56 41.75
N LYS A 2 -8.57 -43.73 40.98
CA LYS A 2 -7.63 -42.65 40.61
C LYS A 2 -7.19 -42.66 39.14
N ILE A 3 -7.67 -43.62 38.33
CA ILE A 3 -7.23 -43.82 36.94
C ILE A 3 -8.21 -43.23 35.92
N LEU A 4 -9.42 -42.83 36.34
CA LEU A 4 -10.43 -42.30 35.41
C LEU A 4 -10.30 -40.79 35.09
N TYR A 5 -9.55 -40.01 35.87
CA TYR A 5 -9.48 -38.55 35.69
C TYR A 5 -8.36 -38.08 34.73
N THR A 6 -7.38 -38.92 34.44
CA THR A 6 -6.26 -38.55 33.54
C THR A 6 -6.61 -38.68 32.06
N SER A 7 -7.60 -39.51 31.70
CA SER A 7 -8.04 -39.66 30.31
C SER A 7 -8.91 -38.48 29.84
N MET A 8 -9.71 -37.88 30.73
CA MET A 8 -10.59 -36.75 30.38
C MET A 8 -9.81 -35.44 30.17
N LEU A 9 -8.64 -35.28 30.80
CA LEU A 9 -7.79 -34.11 30.62
C LEU A 9 -7.06 -34.11 29.26
N PHE A 10 -6.76 -35.30 28.71
CA PHE A 10 -6.09 -35.41 27.41
C PHE A 10 -7.01 -35.13 26.22
N VAL A 11 -8.32 -35.36 26.36
CA VAL A 11 -9.30 -35.07 25.30
C VAL A 11 -9.59 -33.57 25.19
N LEU A 12 -9.50 -32.81 26.30
CA LEU A 12 -9.72 -31.36 26.29
C LEU A 12 -8.52 -30.56 25.75
N VAL A 13 -7.30 -31.10 25.76
CA VAL A 13 -6.11 -30.43 25.20
C VAL A 13 -6.04 -30.55 23.67
N PHE A 14 -6.62 -31.60 23.07
CA PHE A 14 -6.60 -31.79 21.61
C PHE A 14 -7.63 -30.94 20.86
N ILE A 15 -8.69 -30.47 21.52
CA ILE A 15 -9.73 -29.63 20.86
C ILE A 15 -9.26 -28.16 20.74
N SER A 16 -8.35 -27.72 21.61
CA SER A 16 -7.85 -26.33 21.65
C SER A 16 -6.87 -25.97 20.52
N VAL A 17 -6.28 -26.96 19.84
CA VAL A 17 -5.25 -26.71 18.81
C VAL A 17 -5.86 -26.48 17.43
N SER A 18 -7.13 -26.82 17.22
CA SER A 18 -7.79 -26.65 15.91
C SER A 18 -8.40 -25.26 15.69
N ALA A 19 -8.36 -24.37 16.68
CA ALA A 19 -8.98 -23.04 16.61
C ALA A 19 -8.06 -21.91 16.09
N GLN A 20 -6.77 -22.15 15.88
CA GLN A 20 -5.82 -21.08 15.51
C GLN A 20 -5.84 -20.69 14.02
N ASN A 21 -6.63 -21.36 13.17
CA ASN A 21 -6.82 -20.97 11.76
C ASN A 21 -8.21 -20.39 11.44
N ALA A 22 -9.02 -20.07 12.46
CA ALA A 22 -10.39 -19.55 12.29
C ALA A 22 -10.48 -18.08 11.82
N GLY A 23 -9.40 -17.50 11.29
CA GLY A 23 -9.32 -16.07 11.00
C GLY A 23 -9.44 -15.65 9.54
N GLN A 24 -9.64 -16.57 8.57
CA GLN A 24 -9.37 -16.25 7.17
C GLN A 24 -10.46 -16.71 6.20
N THR A 25 -11.19 -15.72 5.69
CA THR A 25 -12.14 -15.79 4.58
C THR A 25 -11.40 -15.76 3.24
N LYS A 26 -11.14 -16.93 2.66
CA LYS A 26 -10.66 -17.08 1.27
C LYS A 26 -11.87 -17.27 0.36
N ILE A 27 -11.79 -16.86 -0.91
CA ILE A 27 -12.83 -17.21 -1.89
C ILE A 27 -12.78 -18.72 -2.13
N SER A 28 -13.89 -19.40 -1.87
CA SER A 28 -14.06 -20.84 -2.14
C SER A 28 -14.75 -21.07 -3.50
N GLU A 29 -15.63 -20.17 -3.92
CA GLU A 29 -16.32 -20.22 -5.21
C GLU A 29 -16.63 -18.79 -5.71
N MET A 30 -16.56 -18.57 -7.01
CA MET A 30 -16.98 -17.32 -7.65
C MET A 30 -17.77 -17.66 -8.91
N LYS A 31 -18.91 -17.00 -9.13
CA LYS A 31 -19.79 -17.27 -10.28
C LYS A 31 -20.60 -16.05 -10.70
N TRP A 32 -20.83 -15.93 -12.00
CA TRP A 32 -21.72 -14.93 -12.57
C TRP A 32 -23.18 -15.32 -12.33
N GLY A 33 -23.95 -14.40 -11.76
CA GLY A 33 -25.40 -14.47 -11.69
C GLY A 33 -26.05 -14.07 -13.01
N LEU A 34 -27.29 -14.51 -13.21
CA LEU A 34 -28.09 -14.15 -14.38
C LEU A 34 -28.53 -12.67 -14.38
N ASP A 35 -28.29 -11.98 -13.27
CA ASP A 35 -28.75 -10.65 -12.88
C ASP A 35 -27.65 -9.58 -12.90
N TYR A 36 -26.55 -9.81 -13.64
CA TYR A 36 -25.36 -8.94 -13.67
C TYR A 36 -24.65 -8.80 -12.31
N ASN A 37 -24.91 -9.71 -11.38
CA ASN A 37 -24.20 -9.78 -10.12
C ASN A 37 -23.14 -10.89 -10.15
N LEU A 38 -22.09 -10.70 -9.36
CA LEU A 38 -21.07 -11.71 -9.11
C LEU A 38 -21.31 -12.31 -7.71
N HIS A 39 -21.57 -13.61 -7.66
CA HIS A 39 -21.73 -14.34 -6.41
C HIS A 39 -20.38 -14.92 -5.98
N ILE A 40 -19.96 -14.59 -4.76
CA ILE A 40 -18.70 -15.02 -4.17
C ILE A 40 -19.03 -15.80 -2.90
N LYS A 41 -18.67 -17.09 -2.87
CA LYS A 41 -18.70 -17.91 -1.66
C LYS A 41 -17.33 -17.87 -1.02
N LEU A 42 -17.28 -17.70 0.29
CA LEU A 42 -16.05 -17.72 1.06
C LEU A 42 -15.84 -19.06 1.77
N SER A 43 -14.63 -19.28 2.29
CA SER A 43 -14.21 -20.49 3.00
C SER A 43 -14.90 -20.68 4.34
N ASN A 44 -15.56 -19.65 4.88
CA ASN A 44 -16.37 -19.71 6.09
C ASN A 44 -17.88 -19.86 5.78
N ASP A 45 -18.23 -20.32 4.57
CA ASP A 45 -19.59 -20.48 4.07
C ASP A 45 -20.43 -19.19 3.97
N THR A 46 -19.82 -18.01 4.12
CA THR A 46 -20.51 -16.74 3.82
C THR A 46 -20.61 -16.51 2.31
N ASN A 47 -21.75 -15.96 1.88
CA ASN A 47 -22.03 -15.64 0.49
C ASN A 47 -22.15 -14.12 0.31
N TYR A 48 -21.45 -13.59 -0.68
CA TYR A 48 -21.50 -12.19 -1.09
C TYR A 48 -22.04 -12.09 -2.52
N VAL A 49 -22.82 -11.04 -2.76
CA VAL A 49 -23.33 -10.70 -4.09
C VAL A 49 -22.86 -9.29 -4.39
N MET A 50 -22.07 -9.14 -5.45
CA MET A 50 -21.51 -7.86 -5.87
C MET A 50 -22.12 -7.42 -7.19
N ASP A 51 -22.61 -6.19 -7.27
CA ASP A 51 -23.02 -5.58 -8.55
C ASP A 51 -21.77 -5.29 -9.38
N VAL A 52 -21.69 -5.92 -10.54
CA VAL A 52 -20.53 -5.84 -11.44
C VAL A 52 -20.27 -4.40 -11.88
N ARG A 53 -21.32 -3.57 -12.02
CA ARG A 53 -21.19 -2.15 -12.42
C ARG A 53 -20.46 -1.30 -11.37
N GLY A 54 -20.45 -1.75 -10.12
CA GLY A 54 -19.72 -1.12 -9.03
C GLY A 54 -18.30 -1.65 -8.86
N LEU A 55 -17.91 -2.68 -9.61
CA LEU A 55 -16.57 -3.24 -9.59
C LEU A 55 -15.65 -2.47 -10.54
N TYR A 56 -14.34 -2.63 -10.35
CA TYR A 56 -13.37 -1.98 -11.22
C TYR A 56 -13.30 -2.71 -12.57
N HIS A 57 -13.31 -1.96 -13.68
CA HIS A 57 -13.27 -2.47 -15.05
C HIS A 57 -11.94 -2.14 -15.76
N THR A 58 -11.39 -3.14 -16.46
CA THR A 58 -10.13 -3.05 -17.22
C THR A 58 -10.40 -3.34 -18.71
N GLY A 59 -9.99 -2.41 -19.59
CA GLY A 59 -10.07 -2.53 -21.08
C GLY A 59 -8.71 -2.74 -21.77
N LYS A 60 -8.64 -2.69 -23.13
CA LYS A 60 -7.59 -3.32 -23.99
C LYS A 60 -6.11 -3.13 -23.66
N ASN A 61 -5.76 -2.17 -22.82
CA ASN A 61 -4.41 -1.97 -22.27
C ASN A 61 -4.53 -1.41 -20.84
N PRO A 62 -4.92 -2.21 -19.84
CA PRO A 62 -5.17 -1.73 -18.48
C PRO A 62 -3.89 -1.56 -17.64
N PHE A 63 -2.75 -1.98 -18.21
CA PHE A 63 -1.48 -2.14 -17.49
C PHE A 63 -0.24 -1.78 -18.31
N ILE A 64 -0.43 -1.38 -19.57
CA ILE A 64 0.63 -0.92 -20.46
C ILE A 64 0.14 0.39 -21.05
N ASP A 65 0.17 1.45 -20.24
CA ASP A 65 0.53 2.72 -20.82
C ASP A 65 2.06 2.77 -20.83
N THR A 66 2.64 2.76 -22.02
CA THR A 66 4.08 2.92 -22.23
C THR A 66 4.58 4.32 -21.86
N THR A 67 3.69 5.22 -21.43
CA THR A 67 4.10 6.45 -20.75
C THR A 67 4.45 6.15 -19.30
N GLU A 68 5.55 6.72 -18.81
CA GLU A 68 6.07 6.55 -17.44
C GLU A 68 5.12 7.07 -16.33
N GLN A 69 3.81 7.23 -16.59
CA GLN A 69 2.88 8.06 -15.81
C GLN A 69 1.58 7.38 -15.32
N SER A 70 1.21 6.17 -15.77
CA SER A 70 0.01 5.50 -15.24
C SER A 70 0.34 4.28 -14.39
N THR A 71 0.52 4.50 -13.09
CA THR A 71 0.43 3.41 -12.11
C THR A 71 -1.04 3.27 -11.74
N THR A 72 -1.68 2.15 -12.08
CA THR A 72 -3.08 1.93 -11.69
C THR A 72 -3.17 1.59 -10.20
N TYR A 73 -3.87 2.45 -9.46
CA TYR A 73 -4.14 2.30 -8.02
C TYR A 73 -5.31 1.35 -7.86
N TYR A 74 -5.03 0.14 -7.38
CA TYR A 74 -6.08 -0.78 -6.98
C TYR A 74 -6.07 -0.91 -5.45
N PRO A 75 -7.22 -0.75 -4.78
CA PRO A 75 -7.36 -1.28 -3.44
C PRO A 75 -7.30 -2.81 -3.57
N VAL A 76 -6.15 -3.40 -3.27
CA VAL A 76 -5.95 -4.86 -3.30
C VAL A 76 -5.70 -5.32 -1.88
N THR A 77 -6.41 -6.37 -1.47
CA THR A 77 -6.20 -7.04 -0.19
C THR A 77 -4.87 -7.74 -0.13
N LEU A 78 -4.23 -7.75 1.03
CA LEU A 78 -2.94 -8.41 1.20
C LEU A 78 -3.12 -9.90 1.50
N ASP A 79 -2.15 -10.71 1.10
CA ASP A 79 -2.16 -12.13 1.44
C ASP A 79 -1.94 -12.37 2.94
N ASN A 80 -2.48 -13.49 3.39
CA ASN A 80 -2.53 -13.81 4.80
C ASN A 80 -1.17 -14.15 5.40
N GLU A 81 -0.27 -14.76 4.64
CA GLU A 81 1.08 -15.07 5.09
C GLU A 81 1.87 -13.79 5.36
N PHE A 82 1.73 -12.82 4.46
CA PHE A 82 2.27 -11.48 4.66
C PHE A 82 1.65 -10.73 5.85
N ILE A 83 0.34 -10.89 6.09
CA ILE A 83 -0.31 -10.30 7.27
C ILE A 83 0.19 -10.94 8.56
N GLN A 84 0.39 -12.26 8.59
CA GLN A 84 1.00 -12.91 9.74
C GLN A 84 2.44 -12.43 9.93
N PHE A 85 3.23 -12.31 8.86
CA PHE A 85 4.55 -11.69 8.92
C PHE A 85 4.50 -10.28 9.54
N LEU A 86 3.54 -9.43 9.16
CA LEU A 86 3.36 -8.11 9.77
C LEU A 86 2.98 -8.16 11.25
N LYS A 87 2.15 -9.13 11.65
CA LYS A 87 1.76 -9.33 13.06
C LYS A 87 2.95 -9.82 13.88
N ASP A 88 3.69 -10.80 13.36
CA ASP A 88 4.87 -11.38 14.01
C ASP A 88 5.99 -10.35 14.18
N GLN A 89 6.17 -9.46 13.18
CA GLN A 89 7.09 -8.32 13.25
C GLN A 89 6.68 -7.28 14.32
N ARG A 90 5.39 -7.20 14.67
CA ARG A 90 4.85 -6.22 15.64
C ARG A 90 4.81 -6.70 17.08
N ILE A 91 4.79 -8.02 17.31
CA ILE A 91 4.81 -8.60 18.67
C ILE A 91 6.21 -8.53 19.27
N GLY A 92 7.25 -8.33 18.45
CA GLY A 92 8.54 -7.83 18.91
C GLY A 92 8.49 -6.33 19.17
N GLU A 93 7.76 -5.90 20.21
CA GLU A 93 8.15 -4.68 20.92
C GLU A 93 9.63 -4.89 21.26
N ARG A 94 10.53 -4.17 20.58
CA ARG A 94 11.91 -4.08 21.02
C ARG A 94 11.83 -3.66 22.47
N GLU A 95 12.22 -4.59 23.32
CA GLU A 95 12.59 -4.35 24.70
C GLU A 95 13.25 -2.99 24.75
N MET A 96 12.53 -2.05 25.38
CA MET A 96 13.19 -0.91 25.95
C MET A 96 14.25 -1.47 26.90
N ILE A 97 15.48 -1.01 26.68
CA ILE A 97 16.62 -1.01 27.60
C ILE A 97 17.60 -2.20 27.45
N GLN A 98 18.80 -1.84 26.96
CA GLN A 98 20.11 -2.50 27.09
C GLN A 98 20.35 -3.86 26.42
N SER A 99 21.18 -3.85 25.39
CA SER A 99 22.47 -4.57 25.39
C SER A 99 23.26 -4.36 24.09
N ASP A 100 24.56 -4.62 24.23
CA ASP A 100 25.67 -4.33 23.34
C ASP A 100 25.50 -4.61 21.84
N THR A 101 26.06 -3.67 21.06
CA THR A 101 26.88 -3.92 19.88
C THR A 101 26.41 -5.00 18.90
N THR A 102 25.22 -4.84 18.32
CA THR A 102 24.97 -5.34 16.96
C THR A 102 24.49 -4.18 16.09
N LYS A 103 25.26 -3.87 15.05
CA LYS A 103 24.88 -2.87 14.04
C LYS A 103 23.70 -3.42 13.22
N THR A 104 22.49 -3.36 13.78
CA THR A 104 21.27 -3.48 12.97
C THR A 104 21.29 -2.37 11.94
N ASP A 105 21.40 -2.74 10.66
CA ASP A 105 21.46 -1.83 9.52
C ASP A 105 20.20 -0.96 9.49
N GLN A 106 20.34 0.27 9.99
CA GLN A 106 19.23 1.16 10.27
C GLN A 106 18.65 1.69 8.95
N PRO A 107 17.32 1.74 8.81
CA PRO A 107 16.71 2.16 7.56
C PRO A 107 16.96 3.65 7.33
N LYS A 108 17.70 3.98 6.27
CA LYS A 108 18.05 5.36 5.91
C LYS A 108 16.93 6.11 5.18
N THR A 109 15.89 5.42 4.70
CA THR A 109 14.81 6.01 3.91
C THR A 109 13.46 5.46 4.32
N LEU A 110 12.40 6.25 4.10
CA LEU A 110 11.02 5.86 4.35
C LEU A 110 10.62 4.61 3.56
N TRP A 111 11.12 4.47 2.34
CA TRP A 111 10.89 3.26 1.54
C TRP A 111 11.65 2.06 2.10
N ALA A 112 12.93 2.18 2.46
CA ALA A 112 13.70 1.04 2.99
C ALA A 112 13.19 0.56 4.36
N SER A 113 12.65 1.45 5.20
CA SER A 113 12.03 1.05 6.47
C SER A 113 10.76 0.25 6.21
N LEU A 114 9.91 0.72 5.29
CA LEU A 114 8.62 0.12 5.01
C LEU A 114 8.73 -1.12 4.14
N HIS A 115 9.59 -1.16 3.13
CA HIS A 115 9.72 -2.28 2.21
C HIS A 115 10.11 -3.59 2.91
N LYS A 116 10.95 -3.55 3.95
CA LYS A 116 11.29 -4.75 4.73
C LYS A 116 10.06 -5.37 5.41
N SER A 117 9.12 -4.53 5.86
CA SER A 117 7.92 -4.97 6.56
C SER A 117 6.75 -5.20 5.61
N ILE A 118 6.52 -4.29 4.65
CA ILE A 118 5.42 -4.27 3.69
C ILE A 118 5.66 -5.21 2.49
N GLY A 119 6.91 -5.47 2.15
CA GLY A 119 7.25 -6.17 0.91
C GLY A 119 6.78 -5.41 -0.34
N GLY A 120 6.74 -6.11 -1.47
CA GLY A 120 6.19 -5.62 -2.73
C GLY A 120 7.04 -4.53 -3.40
N GLY A 121 6.61 -4.10 -4.58
CA GLY A 121 7.26 -3.02 -5.32
C GLY A 121 6.94 -1.63 -4.75
N TYR A 122 7.62 -0.60 -5.25
CA TYR A 122 7.42 0.79 -4.81
C TYR A 122 5.95 1.25 -4.94
N VAL A 123 5.25 0.76 -5.95
CA VAL A 123 3.81 1.01 -6.15
C VAL A 123 2.99 0.55 -4.95
N HIS A 124 3.27 -0.64 -4.43
CA HIS A 124 2.58 -1.18 -3.26
C HIS A 124 2.73 -0.25 -2.05
N PHE A 125 3.93 0.27 -1.83
CA PHE A 125 4.18 1.23 -0.76
C PHE A 125 3.44 2.55 -0.92
N ILE A 126 3.39 3.09 -2.13
CA ILE A 126 2.60 4.29 -2.38
C ILE A 126 1.12 4.02 -2.08
N ASN A 127 0.59 2.86 -2.46
CA ASN A 127 -0.79 2.48 -2.16
C ASN A 127 -1.03 2.39 -0.64
N CYS A 128 -0.12 1.75 0.10
CA CYS A 128 -0.19 1.69 1.56
C CYS A 128 -0.15 3.09 2.19
N LEU A 129 0.69 3.99 1.69
CA LEU A 129 0.75 5.37 2.18
C LEU A 129 -0.52 6.16 1.89
N ILE A 130 -1.03 6.10 0.65
CA ILE A 130 -2.28 6.76 0.24
C ILE A 130 -3.42 6.28 1.14
N TYR A 131 -3.57 4.96 1.29
CA TYR A 131 -4.60 4.38 2.14
C TYR A 131 -4.45 4.84 3.59
N THR A 132 -3.23 4.91 4.12
CA THR A 132 -2.99 5.36 5.50
C THR A 132 -3.40 6.83 5.71
N LEU A 133 -3.17 7.68 4.71
CA LEU A 133 -3.59 9.07 4.72
C LEU A 133 -5.11 9.20 4.57
N GLU A 134 -5.72 8.46 3.65
CA GLU A 134 -7.16 8.50 3.38
C GLU A 134 -7.99 7.92 4.56
N SER A 135 -7.49 6.86 5.19
CA SER A 135 -8.07 6.27 6.40
C SER A 135 -7.78 7.07 7.67
N ASN A 136 -7.17 8.25 7.55
CA ASN A 136 -6.88 9.17 8.65
C ASN A 136 -6.05 8.54 9.78
N GLN A 137 -5.23 7.53 9.47
CA GLN A 137 -4.35 6.89 10.44
C GLN A 137 -3.03 7.67 10.62
N LEU A 138 -2.63 8.42 9.58
CA LEU A 138 -1.47 9.29 9.59
C LEU A 138 -1.91 10.73 9.32
N TYR A 139 -1.57 11.66 10.21
CA TYR A 139 -1.69 13.08 9.94
C TYR A 139 -0.32 13.73 9.83
N LEU A 140 -0.14 14.48 8.76
CA LEU A 140 1.08 15.24 8.50
C LEU A 140 1.31 16.38 9.51
N THR A 141 0.28 16.71 10.29
CA THR A 141 0.30 17.73 11.35
C THR A 141 0.50 17.15 12.75
N ASP A 142 0.75 15.84 12.88
CA ASP A 142 0.97 15.23 14.20
C ASP A 142 2.19 15.84 14.91
N PRO A 143 2.20 15.96 16.25
CA PRO A 143 3.27 16.64 16.99
C PRO A 143 4.67 16.11 16.69
N ILE A 144 4.82 14.80 16.44
CA ILE A 144 6.09 14.16 16.07
C ILE A 144 6.65 14.62 14.71
N MET A 145 5.77 15.13 13.84
CA MET A 145 6.13 15.72 12.55
C MET A 145 6.48 17.21 12.67
N LYS A 146 6.18 17.85 13.82
CA LYS A 146 6.49 19.26 14.05
C LYS A 146 7.98 19.41 14.38
N ARG A 147 8.61 20.43 13.80
CA ARG A 147 10.02 20.70 14.08
C ARG A 147 10.16 21.48 15.38
N PRO A 148 11.24 21.25 16.16
CA PRO A 148 11.53 22.08 17.30
C PRO A 148 11.84 23.52 16.85
N ILE A 149 11.35 24.50 17.61
CA ILE A 149 11.69 25.90 17.39
C ILE A 149 13.14 26.09 17.88
N SER A 150 14.04 26.44 16.96
CA SER A 150 15.46 26.62 17.27
C SER A 150 16.06 27.68 16.35
N ASP A 151 16.88 28.56 16.93
CA ASP A 151 17.69 29.53 16.20
C ASP A 151 19.03 28.94 15.71
N TRP A 152 19.25 27.64 15.96
CA TRP A 152 20.48 26.96 15.57
C TRP A 152 20.64 26.94 14.05
N LYS A 153 21.83 27.35 13.58
CA LYS A 153 22.17 27.46 12.16
C LYS A 153 23.53 26.83 11.88
N PRO A 154 23.62 25.83 10.99
CA PRO A 154 24.89 25.18 10.68
C PRO A 154 25.84 26.13 9.94
N LYS A 155 27.13 26.01 10.25
CA LYS A 155 28.25 26.69 9.55
C LYS A 155 29.26 25.63 9.10
N PRO A 156 29.47 25.40 7.79
CA PRO A 156 28.80 26.04 6.65
C PRO A 156 27.31 25.64 6.54
N MET A 157 26.51 26.49 5.89
CA MET A 157 25.09 26.19 5.69
C MET A 157 24.90 25.00 4.76
N THR A 158 24.36 23.91 5.29
CA THR A 158 24.04 22.70 4.51
C THR A 158 22.88 22.93 3.55
N GLU A 159 22.83 22.15 2.47
CA GLU A 159 21.76 22.25 1.48
C GLU A 159 20.38 21.90 2.07
N SER A 160 20.32 20.87 2.92
CA SER A 160 19.11 20.47 3.63
C SER A 160 18.57 21.62 4.48
N PHE A 161 19.44 22.35 5.19
CA PHE A 161 19.01 23.51 5.98
C PHE A 161 18.44 24.62 5.08
N LYS A 162 19.10 24.94 3.96
CA LYS A 162 18.61 25.96 3.01
C LYS A 162 17.20 25.64 2.47
N ARG A 163 16.88 24.35 2.28
CA ARG A 163 15.56 23.89 1.82
C ARG A 163 14.52 23.90 2.92
N THR A 164 14.84 23.34 4.09
CA THR A 164 13.83 23.02 5.10
C THR A 164 13.66 24.08 6.19
N HIS A 165 14.61 25.00 6.42
CA HIS A 165 14.57 25.92 7.59
C HIS A 165 13.29 26.76 7.74
N LYS A 166 12.51 26.96 6.68
CA LYS A 166 11.23 27.69 6.74
C LYS A 166 10.00 26.79 6.94
N TRP A 167 10.19 25.48 7.00
CA TRP A 167 9.09 24.53 7.19
C TRP A 167 8.79 24.40 8.68
N GLU A 168 7.52 24.50 9.02
CA GLU A 168 7.02 24.25 10.37
C GLU A 168 7.13 22.78 10.76
N PHE A 169 6.91 21.88 9.79
CA PHE A 169 6.97 20.44 9.94
C PHE A 169 8.21 19.87 9.23
N TYR A 170 8.57 18.62 9.52
CA TYR A 170 9.65 17.90 8.82
C TYR A 170 9.36 17.66 7.33
N ILE A 171 8.18 18.05 6.88
CA ILE A 171 7.67 18.03 5.52
C ILE A 171 7.12 19.42 5.15
N PRO A 172 7.05 19.77 3.86
CA PRO A 172 6.51 21.05 3.43
C PRO A 172 4.97 21.04 3.53
N TYR A 173 4.44 21.34 4.71
CA TYR A 173 2.98 21.38 4.95
C TYR A 173 2.30 22.54 4.22
N ASP A 174 2.88 23.74 4.25
CA ASP A 174 2.33 24.90 3.57
C ASP A 174 2.45 24.75 2.04
N GLN A 175 1.36 24.99 1.32
CA GLN A 175 1.27 24.77 -0.12
C GLN A 175 2.27 25.61 -0.92
N ARG A 176 2.60 26.83 -0.48
CA ARG A 176 3.59 27.67 -1.16
C ARG A 176 4.98 27.07 -1.00
N THR A 177 5.35 26.61 0.20
CA THR A 177 6.64 25.94 0.43
C THR A 177 6.74 24.61 -0.33
N ALA A 178 5.66 23.83 -0.38
CA ALA A 178 5.60 22.56 -1.09
C ALA A 178 5.77 22.74 -2.61
N LYS A 179 5.03 23.68 -3.21
CA LYS A 179 5.18 23.99 -4.66
C LYS A 179 6.58 24.52 -4.99
N LYS A 180 7.17 25.31 -4.09
CA LYS A 180 8.55 25.78 -4.25
C LYS A 180 9.54 24.62 -4.25
N GLU A 181 9.41 23.69 -3.31
CA GLU A 181 10.26 22.50 -3.26
C GLU A 181 10.06 21.60 -4.49
N TYR A 182 8.80 21.39 -4.90
CA TYR A 182 8.49 20.67 -6.13
C TYR A 182 9.16 21.30 -7.36
N SER A 183 9.02 22.62 -7.53
CA SER A 183 9.58 23.33 -8.69
C SER A 183 11.12 23.27 -8.70
N LYS A 184 11.73 23.41 -7.52
CA LYS A 184 13.19 23.30 -7.36
C LYS A 184 13.67 21.88 -7.71
N ARG A 185 13.04 20.86 -7.12
CA ARG A 185 13.36 19.46 -7.43
C ARG A 185 13.10 19.10 -8.89
N LYS A 186 12.09 19.72 -9.52
CA LYS A 186 11.84 19.59 -10.97
C LYS A 186 13.01 20.13 -11.79
N SER A 187 13.53 21.31 -11.45
CA SER A 187 14.69 21.91 -12.14
C SER A 187 16.00 21.14 -11.93
N GLU A 188 16.09 20.36 -10.87
CA GLU A 188 17.26 19.53 -10.52
C GLU A 188 17.13 18.07 -10.98
N GLU A 189 16.06 17.76 -11.73
CA GLU A 189 15.70 16.40 -12.16
C GLU A 189 15.57 15.39 -11.01
N ASP A 190 15.20 15.89 -9.83
CA ASP A 190 15.11 15.15 -8.58
C ASP A 190 13.66 14.91 -8.15
N LEU A 191 12.76 14.58 -9.07
CA LEU A 191 11.37 14.18 -8.77
C LEU A 191 11.16 12.66 -8.69
N LYS A 192 12.24 11.90 -8.49
CA LYS A 192 12.24 10.43 -8.48
C LYS A 192 11.25 9.83 -7.47
N ASP A 193 11.03 10.51 -6.34
CA ASP A 193 10.07 10.10 -5.30
C ASP A 193 8.60 10.18 -5.75
N LEU A 194 8.29 11.01 -6.75
CA LEU A 194 6.92 11.21 -7.22
C LEU A 194 6.57 10.34 -8.43
N GLN A 195 7.51 9.54 -8.95
CA GLN A 195 7.27 8.70 -10.13
C GLN A 195 6.21 7.62 -9.91
N GLY A 196 5.89 7.29 -8.65
CA GLY A 196 4.83 6.33 -8.31
C GLY A 196 3.50 6.98 -7.97
N ILE A 197 3.34 8.28 -8.22
CA ILE A 197 2.15 9.09 -7.96
C ILE A 197 1.50 9.42 -9.31
N PRO A 198 0.15 9.35 -9.45
CA PRO A 198 -0.47 9.64 -10.73
C PRO A 198 -0.37 11.13 -11.04
N ALA A 199 -0.29 11.47 -12.32
CA ALA A 199 -0.21 12.85 -12.79
C ALA A 199 -1.37 13.70 -12.23
N SER A 200 -2.58 13.13 -12.13
CA SER A 200 -3.76 13.81 -11.58
C SER A 200 -3.56 14.32 -10.14
N PHE A 201 -2.81 13.62 -9.30
CA PHE A 201 -2.55 14.07 -7.93
C PHE A 201 -1.54 15.22 -7.93
N ILE A 202 -0.56 15.15 -8.82
CA ILE A 202 0.42 16.23 -9.01
C ILE A 202 -0.29 17.48 -9.55
N GLU A 203 -1.20 17.33 -10.51
CA GLU A 203 -2.02 18.41 -11.06
C GLU A 203 -2.94 19.03 -10.00
N LEU A 204 -3.62 18.19 -9.20
CA LEU A 204 -4.43 18.66 -8.08
C LEU A 204 -3.57 19.44 -7.07
N PHE A 205 -2.39 18.92 -6.73
CA PHE A 205 -1.43 19.59 -5.87
C PHE A 205 -0.98 20.94 -6.47
N LEU A 206 -0.61 20.99 -7.75
CA LEU A 206 -0.11 22.21 -8.39
C LEU A 206 -1.20 23.26 -8.60
N SER A 207 -2.46 22.86 -8.79
CA SER A 207 -3.59 23.78 -8.94
C SER A 207 -4.13 24.28 -7.59
N THR A 208 -4.05 23.48 -6.53
CA THR A 208 -4.62 23.83 -5.22
C THR A 208 -3.81 24.91 -4.49
N HIS A 209 -4.48 25.89 -3.88
CA HIS A 209 -3.87 26.88 -2.97
C HIS A 209 -4.11 26.53 -1.49
N GLN A 210 -3.35 27.11 -0.57
CA GLN A 210 -3.43 26.79 0.86
C GLN A 210 -4.85 26.93 1.43
N LYS A 211 -5.56 28.01 1.10
CA LYS A 211 -6.95 28.24 1.52
C LYS A 211 -7.90 27.15 1.01
N GLN A 212 -7.72 26.71 -0.23
CA GLN A 212 -8.55 25.66 -0.84
C GLN A 212 -8.24 24.30 -0.22
N TYR A 213 -6.97 24.03 0.10
CA TYR A 213 -6.58 22.83 0.85
C TYR A 213 -7.24 22.79 2.24
N GLU A 214 -7.25 23.92 2.96
CA GLU A 214 -7.92 24.04 4.25
C GLU A 214 -9.44 23.86 4.13
N GLN A 215 -10.05 24.36 3.05
CA GLN A 215 -11.45 24.07 2.72
C GLN A 215 -11.69 22.58 2.48
N PHE A 216 -10.84 21.89 1.72
CA PHE A 216 -10.97 20.44 1.54
C PHE A 216 -10.89 19.67 2.84
N ARG A 217 -10.05 20.12 3.79
CA ARG A 217 -10.00 19.55 5.14
C ARG A 217 -11.28 19.82 5.93
N ALA A 218 -11.79 21.04 5.90
CA ALA A 218 -13.02 21.44 6.60
C ALA A 218 -14.25 20.70 6.05
N ASP A 219 -14.34 20.57 4.73
CA ASP A 219 -15.40 19.84 4.01
C ASP A 219 -15.29 18.31 4.13
N GLN A 220 -14.27 17.80 4.83
CA GLN A 220 -13.96 16.36 4.93
C GLN A 220 -13.80 15.66 3.58
N LYS A 221 -13.28 16.35 2.56
CA LYS A 221 -12.93 15.77 1.25
C LYS A 221 -11.64 14.95 1.36
N LYS A 222 -11.71 13.82 2.09
CA LYS A 222 -10.57 12.97 2.49
C LYS A 222 -9.71 12.54 1.32
N GLN A 223 -10.33 12.18 0.19
CA GLN A 223 -9.64 11.78 -1.02
C GLN A 223 -8.76 12.91 -1.59
N ASN A 224 -9.30 14.13 -1.71
CA ASN A 224 -8.53 15.27 -2.23
C ASN A 224 -7.38 15.65 -1.29
N VAL A 225 -7.63 15.58 0.03
CA VAL A 225 -6.62 15.86 1.06
C VAL A 225 -5.49 14.83 0.99
N SER A 226 -5.82 13.54 0.93
CA SER A 226 -4.81 12.46 0.89
C SER A 226 -3.96 12.51 -0.38
N GLN A 227 -4.55 12.87 -1.52
CA GLN A 227 -3.84 13.08 -2.79
C GLN A 227 -2.81 14.22 -2.73
N ILE A 228 -3.12 15.29 -2.02
CA ILE A 228 -2.20 16.42 -1.82
C ILE A 228 -1.12 16.05 -0.79
N ASP A 229 -1.54 15.40 0.30
CA ASP A 229 -0.66 15.06 1.42
C ASP A 229 0.37 13.99 1.05
N ILE A 230 0.04 13.03 0.18
CA ILE A 230 1.02 12.07 -0.30
C ILE A 230 2.15 12.76 -1.07
N VAL A 231 1.83 13.76 -1.89
CA VAL A 231 2.84 14.55 -2.62
C VAL A 231 3.73 15.31 -1.64
N ARG A 232 3.15 15.96 -0.63
CA ARG A 232 3.91 16.69 0.40
C ARG A 232 4.82 15.77 1.21
N LEU A 233 4.30 14.61 1.62
CA LEU A 233 5.06 13.61 2.37
C LEU A 233 6.29 13.14 1.57
N LEU A 234 6.11 12.81 0.29
CA LEU A 234 7.19 12.34 -0.58
C LEU A 234 8.20 13.44 -0.94
N LEU A 235 7.75 14.69 -1.07
CA LEU A 235 8.66 15.83 -1.22
C LEU A 235 9.55 16.00 0.01
N GLY A 236 9.01 15.76 1.22
CA GLY A 236 9.72 15.85 2.49
C GLY A 236 10.45 14.59 2.92
N ALA A 237 10.22 13.43 2.28
CA ALA A 237 10.68 12.12 2.74
C ALA A 237 12.21 12.01 2.95
N LYS A 238 12.99 12.75 2.17
CA LYS A 238 14.47 12.80 2.28
C LYS A 238 14.98 13.52 3.54
N TYR A 239 14.13 14.31 4.17
CA TYR A 239 14.47 15.13 5.34
C TYR A 239 13.91 14.57 6.65
N LEU A 240 13.22 13.44 6.58
CA LEU A 240 12.68 12.76 7.75
C LEU A 240 13.81 12.13 8.58
N GLY A 241 13.77 12.37 9.89
CA GLY A 241 14.61 11.67 10.85
C GLY A 241 14.08 10.27 11.16
N MET A 242 14.86 9.53 11.95
CA MET A 242 14.52 8.15 12.34
C MET A 242 13.17 8.06 13.04
N GLU A 243 12.90 8.97 13.97
CA GLU A 243 11.64 8.99 14.74
C GLU A 243 10.43 9.19 13.83
N GLN A 244 10.51 10.12 12.86
CA GLN A 244 9.44 10.35 11.90
C GLN A 244 9.22 9.14 10.98
N ILE A 245 10.31 8.50 10.52
CA ILE A 245 10.25 7.30 9.69
C ILE A 245 9.58 6.14 10.44
N GLN A 246 9.98 5.90 11.70
CA GLN A 246 9.38 4.85 12.54
C GLN A 246 7.92 5.13 12.84
N TYR A 247 7.58 6.40 13.10
CA TYR A 247 6.20 6.82 13.31
C TYR A 247 5.32 6.52 12.11
N ILE A 248 5.74 6.97 10.91
CA ILE A 248 5.00 6.73 9.67
C ILE A 248 4.90 5.23 9.41
N GLN A 249 5.99 4.47 9.58
CA GLN A 249 5.97 3.01 9.45
C GLN A 249 4.92 2.37 10.35
N SER A 250 4.87 2.75 11.64
CA SER A 250 3.87 2.23 12.57
C SER A 250 2.45 2.58 12.14
N LYS A 251 2.18 3.82 11.70
CA LYS A 251 0.85 4.20 11.22
C LYS A 251 0.43 3.43 9.98
N VAL A 252 1.33 3.26 9.02
CA VAL A 252 1.04 2.53 7.78
C VAL A 252 0.73 1.08 8.06
N LEU A 253 1.56 0.42 8.86
CA LEU A 253 1.34 -0.97 9.24
C LEU A 253 0.02 -1.16 10.00
N THR A 254 -0.39 -0.21 10.83
CA THR A 254 -1.68 -0.27 11.54
C THR A 254 -2.85 -0.11 10.58
N ALA A 255 -2.75 0.82 9.63
CA ALA A 255 -3.77 1.02 8.61
C ALA A 255 -3.95 -0.25 7.78
N VAL A 256 -2.84 -0.82 7.30
CA VAL A 256 -2.82 -2.05 6.50
C VAL A 256 -3.45 -3.24 7.24
N LEU A 257 -3.14 -3.42 8.52
CA LEU A 257 -3.76 -4.49 9.32
C LEU A 257 -5.27 -4.26 9.51
N ARG A 258 -5.70 -3.02 9.76
CA ARG A 258 -7.13 -2.68 9.88
C ARG A 258 -7.90 -2.84 8.58
N TYR A 259 -7.28 -2.56 7.45
CA TYR A 259 -7.88 -2.78 6.13
C TYR A 259 -8.21 -4.27 5.96
N ASN A 260 -7.21 -5.13 6.08
CA ASN A 260 -7.38 -6.56 5.81
C ASN A 260 -8.34 -7.27 6.76
N ILE A 261 -8.46 -6.83 8.02
CA ILE A 261 -9.45 -7.39 8.95
C ILE A 261 -10.89 -7.11 8.47
N ASN A 262 -11.11 -6.01 7.75
CA ASN A 262 -12.44 -5.51 7.43
C ASN A 262 -12.82 -5.64 5.94
N THR A 263 -11.91 -6.09 5.06
CA THR A 263 -12.14 -6.07 3.61
C THR A 263 -12.10 -7.45 2.98
N LEU A 264 -13.07 -7.68 2.10
CA LEU A 264 -13.12 -8.83 1.21
C LEU A 264 -12.03 -8.78 0.14
N PRO A 265 -11.60 -9.93 -0.39
CA PRO A 265 -10.68 -9.97 -1.52
C PRO A 265 -11.18 -9.11 -2.69
N SER A 266 -10.28 -8.34 -3.29
CA SER A 266 -10.64 -7.41 -4.37
C SER A 266 -10.91 -8.16 -5.67
N VAL A 267 -11.98 -7.76 -6.37
CA VAL A 267 -12.34 -8.30 -7.69
C VAL A 267 -12.23 -7.22 -8.75
N ILE A 268 -11.55 -7.56 -9.85
CA ILE A 268 -11.35 -6.70 -11.01
C ILE A 268 -11.99 -7.39 -12.22
N ILE A 269 -12.75 -6.64 -13.00
CA ILE A 269 -13.36 -7.10 -14.25
C ILE A 269 -12.40 -6.80 -15.40
N PHE A 270 -12.07 -7.84 -16.15
CA PHE A 270 -11.30 -7.81 -17.38
C PHE A 270 -12.26 -7.94 -18.55
N ASP A 271 -12.74 -6.79 -19.04
CA ASP A 271 -13.82 -6.73 -20.03
C ASP A 271 -13.41 -7.42 -21.34
N ASP A 272 -12.17 -7.27 -21.78
CA ASP A 272 -11.69 -7.89 -23.04
C ASP A 272 -11.59 -9.41 -22.98
N TYR A 273 -11.49 -9.96 -21.78
CA TYR A 273 -11.44 -11.40 -21.56
C TYR A 273 -12.77 -11.96 -21.05
N ASN A 274 -13.80 -11.10 -20.92
CA ASN A 274 -15.07 -11.42 -20.27
C ASN A 274 -14.85 -12.10 -18.90
N ALA A 275 -13.86 -11.65 -18.13
CA ALA A 275 -13.42 -12.35 -16.92
C ALA A 275 -13.56 -11.47 -15.69
N ALA A 276 -14.05 -12.03 -14.59
CA ALA A 276 -13.85 -11.48 -13.26
C ALA A 276 -12.63 -12.15 -12.63
N VAL A 277 -11.71 -11.35 -12.11
CA VAL A 277 -10.46 -11.82 -11.53
C VAL A 277 -10.35 -11.29 -10.11
N SER A 278 -10.32 -12.19 -9.14
CA SER A 278 -9.93 -11.84 -7.78
C SER A 278 -8.41 -11.69 -7.71
N MET A 279 -7.95 -10.59 -7.13
CA MET A 279 -6.55 -10.30 -6.96
C MET A 279 -6.23 -10.03 -5.50
N THR A 280 -5.07 -10.49 -5.07
CA THR A 280 -4.44 -10.16 -3.79
C THR A 280 -3.05 -9.60 -4.05
N LEU A 281 -2.44 -8.99 -3.05
CA LEU A 281 -1.14 -8.35 -3.15
C LEU A 281 -0.24 -8.86 -2.02
N ASP A 282 0.92 -9.39 -2.36
CA ASP A 282 1.87 -9.92 -1.39
C ASP A 282 3.24 -9.26 -1.49
N ASN A 283 4.21 -9.80 -0.76
CA ASN A 283 5.59 -9.31 -0.78
C ASN A 283 6.29 -9.46 -2.15
N THR A 284 5.78 -10.31 -3.04
CA THR A 284 6.31 -10.53 -4.40
C THR A 284 5.59 -9.69 -5.46
N GLY A 285 4.37 -9.22 -5.18
CA GLY A 285 3.57 -8.39 -6.06
C GLY A 285 2.10 -8.82 -6.11
N TYR A 286 1.41 -8.46 -7.19
CA TYR A 286 0.02 -8.86 -7.38
C TYR A 286 -0.08 -10.36 -7.67
N LYS A 287 -0.96 -11.06 -6.96
CA LYS A 287 -1.28 -12.48 -7.14
C LYS A 287 -2.73 -12.64 -7.57
N ILE A 288 -2.95 -13.55 -8.51
CA ILE A 288 -4.28 -13.96 -8.94
C ILE A 288 -4.82 -14.98 -7.94
N GLY A 289 -5.98 -14.71 -7.38
CA GLY A 289 -6.69 -15.65 -6.49
C GLY A 289 -7.64 -16.57 -7.26
N TYR A 290 -8.58 -15.98 -7.99
CA TYR A 290 -9.61 -16.71 -8.74
C TYR A 290 -9.92 -16.01 -10.06
N ILE A 291 -10.19 -16.76 -11.12
CA ILE A 291 -10.64 -16.25 -12.42
C ILE A 291 -11.96 -16.94 -12.79
N VAL A 292 -12.95 -16.16 -13.20
CA VAL A 292 -14.23 -16.69 -13.68
C VAL A 292 -14.64 -15.96 -14.95
N PHE A 293 -14.87 -16.74 -16.01
CA PHE A 293 -15.34 -16.21 -17.28
C PHE A 293 -16.87 -16.08 -17.27
N ARG A 294 -17.38 -14.97 -17.81
CA ARG A 294 -18.82 -14.72 -17.93
C ARG A 294 -19.48 -15.75 -18.86
N ASP A 295 -18.76 -16.17 -19.87
CA ASP A 295 -19.13 -17.15 -20.89
C ASP A 295 -18.57 -18.56 -20.60
N GLN A 296 -18.29 -18.90 -19.32
CA GLN A 296 -17.66 -20.17 -18.90
C GLN A 296 -18.32 -21.42 -19.51
N ASN A 297 -19.65 -21.41 -19.67
CA ASN A 297 -20.42 -22.55 -20.19
C ASN A 297 -20.44 -22.63 -21.72
N SER A 298 -19.96 -21.60 -22.41
CA SER A 298 -20.05 -21.44 -23.87
C SER A 298 -18.68 -21.46 -24.55
N ILE A 299 -17.59 -21.32 -23.79
CA ILE A 299 -16.21 -21.36 -24.30
C ILE A 299 -15.62 -22.76 -24.19
N SER A 300 -14.77 -23.12 -25.15
CA SER A 300 -14.03 -24.38 -25.07
C SER A 300 -12.99 -24.36 -23.94
N PRO A 301 -12.61 -25.52 -23.37
CA PRO A 301 -11.54 -25.60 -22.38
C PRO A 301 -10.21 -25.03 -22.90
N GLU A 302 -9.95 -25.15 -24.20
CA GLU A 302 -8.76 -24.61 -24.86
C GLU A 302 -8.77 -23.08 -24.87
N GLU A 303 -9.91 -22.49 -25.26
CA GLU A 303 -10.07 -21.03 -25.27
C GLU A 303 -9.99 -20.44 -23.87
N SER A 304 -10.62 -21.08 -22.88
CA SER A 304 -10.52 -20.72 -21.46
C SER A 304 -9.05 -20.71 -21.00
N ASN A 305 -8.27 -21.73 -21.36
CA ASN A 305 -6.85 -21.82 -21.00
C ASN A 305 -6.02 -20.71 -21.70
N VAL A 306 -6.32 -20.39 -22.96
CA VAL A 306 -5.68 -19.28 -23.67
C VAL A 306 -5.96 -17.95 -22.97
N ARG A 307 -7.22 -17.68 -22.60
CA ARG A 307 -7.60 -16.45 -21.88
C ARG A 307 -6.94 -16.40 -20.49
N PHE A 308 -6.92 -17.52 -19.77
CA PHE A 308 -6.22 -17.65 -18.49
C PHE A 308 -4.74 -17.26 -18.59
N LYS A 309 -4.02 -17.86 -19.55
CA LYS A 309 -2.59 -17.55 -19.78
C LYS A 309 -2.34 -16.10 -20.14
N LYS A 310 -3.25 -15.46 -20.89
CA LYS A 310 -3.15 -14.02 -21.22
C LYS A 310 -3.31 -13.14 -19.99
N ILE A 311 -4.28 -13.44 -19.13
CA ILE A 311 -4.48 -12.72 -17.86
C ILE A 311 -3.25 -12.92 -16.95
N GLU A 312 -2.74 -14.15 -16.83
CA GLU A 312 -1.53 -14.44 -16.05
C GLU A 312 -0.31 -13.69 -16.57
N ALA A 313 -0.08 -13.72 -17.89
CA ALA A 313 1.01 -13.00 -18.53
C ALA A 313 0.91 -11.48 -18.31
N MET A 314 -0.31 -10.93 -18.32
CA MET A 314 -0.57 -9.53 -18.03
C MET A 314 -0.21 -9.16 -16.59
N VAL A 315 -0.68 -9.94 -15.60
CA VAL A 315 -0.33 -9.71 -14.19
C VAL A 315 1.17 -9.87 -13.95
N LYS A 316 1.81 -10.83 -14.61
CA LYS A 316 3.27 -10.98 -14.57
C LYS A 316 3.99 -9.76 -15.16
N ALA A 317 3.53 -9.25 -16.30
CA ALA A 317 4.09 -8.05 -16.92
C ALA A 317 3.98 -6.83 -15.99
N VAL A 318 2.88 -6.70 -15.25
CA VAL A 318 2.70 -5.67 -14.20
C VAL A 318 3.75 -5.82 -13.11
N ASN A 319 3.90 -7.02 -12.57
CA ASN A 319 4.87 -7.29 -11.50
C ASN A 319 6.31 -7.04 -12.00
N ASP A 320 6.64 -7.43 -13.22
CA ASP A 320 7.95 -7.19 -13.83
C ASP A 320 8.21 -5.70 -14.08
N ALA A 321 7.22 -4.97 -14.56
CA ALA A 321 7.30 -3.52 -14.72
C ALA A 321 7.54 -2.84 -13.37
N ASN A 322 6.78 -3.22 -12.33
CA ASN A 322 6.96 -2.73 -10.96
C ASN A 322 8.36 -3.04 -10.41
N ASN A 323 8.88 -4.24 -10.68
CA ASN A 323 10.22 -4.66 -10.24
C ASN A 323 11.35 -3.94 -10.99
N ARG A 324 11.20 -3.69 -12.30
CA ARG A 324 12.17 -2.90 -13.08
C ARG A 324 12.22 -1.46 -12.61
N VAL A 325 11.04 -0.86 -12.42
CA VAL A 325 10.88 0.47 -11.84
C VAL A 325 11.54 0.52 -10.46
N PHE A 326 11.35 -0.50 -9.62
CA PHE A 326 12.01 -0.62 -8.32
C PHE A 326 13.55 -0.66 -8.42
N LYS A 327 14.12 -1.55 -9.24
CA LYS A 327 15.58 -1.67 -9.40
C LYS A 327 16.20 -0.36 -9.91
N LYS A 328 15.57 0.26 -10.90
CA LYS A 328 15.97 1.58 -11.43
C LYS A 328 15.88 2.67 -10.35
N ARG A 329 14.80 2.70 -9.56
CA ARG A 329 14.62 3.66 -8.46
C ARG A 329 15.66 3.48 -7.36
N LEU A 330 15.96 2.25 -6.96
CA LEU A 330 16.97 1.95 -5.95
C LEU A 330 18.37 2.38 -6.40
N GLN A 331 18.79 2.01 -7.62
CA GLN A 331 20.10 2.43 -8.16
C GLN A 331 20.21 3.96 -8.27
N ASN A 332 19.16 4.62 -8.75
CA ASN A 332 19.13 6.08 -8.93
C ASN A 332 19.09 6.88 -7.61
N TYR A 333 18.71 6.24 -6.50
CA TYR A 333 18.66 6.85 -5.18
C TYR A 333 20.01 6.79 -4.45
N TYR A 334 20.84 5.79 -4.77
CA TYR A 334 22.07 5.48 -4.01
C TYR A 334 23.38 5.67 -4.79
N GLN A 335 23.34 6.03 -6.09
CA GLN A 335 24.54 6.34 -6.88
C GLN A 335 25.11 7.76 -6.71
N LYS A 336 24.45 8.65 -5.97
CA LYS A 336 25.09 9.92 -5.53
C LYS A 336 25.63 9.74 -4.11
N LYS A 337 26.86 9.22 -4.03
CA LYS A 337 27.79 9.56 -2.95
C LYS A 337 28.93 10.36 -3.56
#